data_AF-A0A7K2KMV4-F1
#
_entry.id   AF-A0A7K2KMV4-F1
#
_cell.length_a   1.000
_cell.length_b   1.000
_cell.length_c   1.000
_cell.angle_alpha   90.00
_cell.angle_beta   90.00
_cell.angle_gamma   90.00
#
_symmetry.space_group_name_H-M   'P 1'
#
loop_
_entity.id
_entity.type
_entity.pdbx_description
1 polymer ?
#
loop_
_entity_poly.entity_id
_entity_poly.type
_entity_poly.pdbx_seq_one_letter_code
_entity_poly.pdbx_strand_id
1 'polypeptide(L)'
;MTGYSNVRKLDGASLIPVSCVQLEQGEPVIDFRPDGTLHLLQRSEGSLLYQGRKQTPPFTSTFLTFGFAPTTATLVLEQAGPVVVESDVLLVFPDNIAETYIRVPLVLRVLDAKVNGTPLDVGPDCRTATPLASPEPQPAKYPGDHLVLLGKGQLLNGTDATGYVLTSGGPLTGEVTVPAFKGCGTGGENLDRLLTAAISGPGNHVRQVQGQTCAVGVEVPTEGQCTEDRQPYVVPKPER
;
A
#
# COMPACT_ATOMS: atom_id res chain seq x y z
N MET A 1 -1.21 -3.63 7.82
CA MET A 1 -1.54 -4.03 6.42
C MET A 1 -0.59 -5.11 5.95
N THR A 2 -0.95 -5.91 4.95
CA THR A 2 -0.08 -6.89 4.27
C THR A 2 -0.74 -7.27 2.92
N GLY A 3 -0.07 -7.97 2.02
CA GLY A 3 -0.71 -8.35 0.75
C GLY A 3 0.21 -9.02 -0.26
N TYR A 4 -0.23 -9.09 -1.50
CA TYR A 4 0.59 -9.49 -2.63
C TYR A 4 0.55 -8.44 -3.74
N SER A 5 1.65 -8.33 -4.48
CA SER A 5 1.68 -7.73 -5.81
C SER A 5 2.23 -8.77 -6.77
N ASN A 6 1.64 -8.93 -7.94
CA ASN A 6 2.39 -9.62 -9.01
C ASN A 6 3.58 -8.74 -9.45
N VAL A 7 4.54 -9.37 -10.11
CA VAL A 7 5.61 -8.71 -10.86
C VAL A 7 5.48 -9.23 -12.29
N ARG A 8 4.65 -8.56 -13.08
CA ARG A 8 4.16 -9.08 -14.37
C ARG A 8 5.28 -9.47 -15.32
N LYS A 9 6.37 -8.69 -15.33
CA LYS A 9 7.53 -8.93 -16.20
C LYS A 9 8.30 -10.20 -15.87
N LEU A 10 8.19 -10.69 -14.64
CA LEU A 10 8.88 -11.87 -14.13
C LEU A 10 7.94 -13.07 -13.90
N ASP A 11 6.68 -12.95 -14.33
CA ASP A 11 5.65 -13.99 -14.16
C ASP A 11 5.58 -14.56 -12.72
N GLY A 12 5.64 -13.66 -11.73
CA GLY A 12 5.69 -14.03 -10.33
C GLY A 12 4.89 -13.09 -9.43
N ALA A 13 4.91 -13.36 -8.12
CA ALA A 13 4.33 -12.49 -7.12
C ALA A 13 5.28 -12.23 -5.95
N SER A 14 5.25 -11.00 -5.45
CA SER A 14 5.94 -10.54 -4.26
C SER A 14 4.95 -10.42 -3.10
N LEU A 15 5.37 -10.88 -1.93
CA LEU A 15 4.68 -10.61 -0.68
C LEU A 15 4.96 -9.16 -0.26
N ILE A 16 3.90 -8.38 -0.04
CA ILE A 16 3.98 -7.12 0.69
C ILE A 16 4.01 -7.48 2.18
N PRO A 17 5.03 -7.07 2.93
CA PRO A 17 5.20 -7.49 4.31
C PRO A 17 4.10 -6.92 5.21
N VAL A 18 3.86 -7.61 6.33
CA VAL A 18 3.08 -7.03 7.42
C VAL A 18 3.74 -5.72 7.86
N SER A 19 3.01 -4.63 7.71
CA SER A 19 3.50 -3.27 7.97
C SER A 19 2.50 -2.51 8.84
N CYS A 20 3.01 -1.78 9.83
CA CYS A 20 2.23 -0.89 10.66
C CYS A 20 1.99 0.44 9.93
N VAL A 21 0.76 0.93 10.01
CA VAL A 21 0.35 2.23 9.49
C VAL A 21 -0.34 2.96 10.63
N GLN A 22 0.13 4.17 10.95
CA GLN A 22 -0.61 5.11 11.77
C GLN A 22 -1.50 5.94 10.86
N LEU A 23 -2.77 6.10 11.25
CA LEU A 23 -3.75 6.93 10.54
C LEU A 23 -4.22 8.04 11.48
N GLU A 24 -4.24 9.27 10.96
CA GLU A 24 -4.78 10.44 11.61
C GLU A 24 -6.04 10.87 10.85
N GLN A 25 -7.19 10.72 11.50
CA GLN A 25 -8.48 11.06 10.92
C GLN A 25 -8.73 12.56 11.08
N GLY A 26 -9.02 13.25 9.98
CA GLY A 26 -9.49 14.62 10.01
C GLY A 26 -10.94 14.73 10.45
N GLU A 27 -11.46 15.96 10.52
CA GLU A 27 -12.88 16.18 10.81
C GLU A 27 -13.76 15.62 9.68
N PRO A 28 -14.76 14.80 9.99
CA PRO A 28 -15.70 14.30 8.99
C PRO A 28 -16.57 15.44 8.45
N VAL A 29 -16.89 15.38 7.16
CA VAL A 29 -17.79 16.32 6.49
C VAL A 29 -19.06 15.59 6.07
N ILE A 30 -20.21 16.14 6.45
CA ILE A 30 -21.51 15.69 5.93
C ILE A 30 -21.81 16.49 4.65
N ASP A 31 -21.94 15.79 3.54
CA ASP A 31 -22.17 16.35 2.21
C ASP A 31 -23.56 15.95 1.70
N PHE A 32 -24.43 16.94 1.52
CA PHE A 32 -25.76 16.78 0.92
C PHE A 32 -25.66 17.07 -0.56
N ARG A 33 -25.76 16.04 -1.39
CA ARG A 33 -25.60 16.19 -2.84
C ARG A 33 -26.88 16.66 -3.51
N PRO A 34 -26.78 17.33 -4.69
CA PRO A 34 -27.94 17.83 -5.42
C PRO A 34 -28.94 16.75 -5.86
N ASP A 35 -28.51 15.49 -5.96
CA ASP A 35 -29.36 14.35 -6.27
C ASP A 35 -30.15 13.81 -5.04
N GLY A 36 -30.03 14.48 -3.89
CA GLY A 36 -30.70 14.12 -2.65
C GLY A 36 -29.97 13.04 -1.83
N THR A 37 -28.81 12.58 -2.28
CA THR A 37 -27.99 11.63 -1.52
C THR A 37 -27.23 12.31 -0.39
N LEU A 38 -27.04 11.58 0.71
CA LEU A 38 -26.30 12.02 1.88
C LEU A 38 -24.99 11.25 1.99
N HIS A 39 -23.88 11.98 2.06
CA HIS A 39 -22.54 11.40 2.10
C HIS A 39 -21.80 11.83 3.37
N LEU A 40 -21.08 10.90 3.99
CA LEU A 40 -20.09 11.16 5.02
C LEU A 40 -18.71 11.06 4.36
N LEU A 41 -18.05 12.20 4.22
CA LEU A 41 -16.70 12.30 3.66
C LEU A 41 -15.70 12.29 4.82
N GLN A 42 -14.82 11.29 4.83
CA GLN A 42 -13.74 11.16 5.81
C GLN A 42 -12.40 11.24 5.09
N ARG A 43 -11.65 12.30 5.38
CA ARG A 43 -10.26 12.43 4.96
C ARG A 43 -9.34 12.09 6.13
N SER A 44 -8.31 11.30 5.85
CA SER A 44 -7.30 10.92 6.84
C SER A 44 -5.91 10.95 6.21
N GLU A 45 -4.90 11.18 7.02
CA GLU A 45 -3.50 11.07 6.63
C GLU A 45 -2.85 9.85 7.28
N GLY A 46 -1.81 9.31 6.65
CA GLY A 46 -1.16 8.10 7.15
C GLY A 46 0.35 8.09 7.04
N SER A 47 0.98 7.33 7.93
CA SER A 47 2.41 7.06 7.94
C SER A 47 2.68 5.58 8.16
N LEU A 48 3.49 4.97 7.31
CA LEU A 48 4.16 3.71 7.57
C LEU A 48 5.11 3.91 8.75
N LEU A 49 5.22 2.90 9.60
CA LEU A 49 6.11 2.96 10.76
C LEU A 49 6.91 1.66 10.86
N TYR A 50 8.21 1.78 10.63
CA TYR A 50 9.16 0.73 10.89
C TYR A 50 10.44 1.30 11.49
N GLN A 51 10.71 0.98 12.76
CA GLN A 51 11.92 1.42 13.48
C GLN A 51 12.15 2.95 13.38
N GLY A 52 11.08 3.74 13.55
CA GLY A 52 11.12 5.20 13.49
C GLY A 52 11.21 5.79 12.07
N ARG A 53 11.11 4.96 11.02
CA ARG A 53 11.14 5.39 9.62
C ARG A 53 9.80 5.21 8.94
N LYS A 54 9.52 6.09 7.98
CA LYS A 54 8.35 6.07 7.10
C LYS A 54 8.50 5.07 5.96
N GLN A 55 8.56 3.79 6.30
CA GLN A 55 8.78 2.69 5.36
C GLN A 55 8.20 1.37 5.86
N THR A 56 8.16 0.37 4.99
CA THR A 56 7.90 -1.02 5.39
C THR A 56 9.11 -1.64 6.11
N PRO A 57 8.90 -2.74 6.85
CA PRO A 57 10.00 -3.66 7.14
C PRO A 57 10.68 -4.14 5.83
N PRO A 58 11.97 -4.49 5.85
CA PRO A 58 12.61 -5.18 4.74
C PRO A 58 11.88 -6.49 4.42
N PHE A 59 11.70 -6.76 3.14
CA PHE A 59 11.05 -7.97 2.66
C PHE A 59 11.77 -8.56 1.46
N THR A 60 11.75 -9.88 1.36
CA THR A 60 12.48 -10.61 0.33
C THR A 60 11.52 -11.02 -0.79
N SER A 61 11.93 -10.79 -2.03
CA SER A 61 11.26 -11.30 -3.22
C SER A 61 12.20 -12.16 -4.04
N THR A 62 11.68 -13.25 -4.61
CA THR A 62 12.46 -14.19 -5.41
C THR A 62 11.75 -14.47 -6.72
N PHE A 63 12.49 -14.37 -7.82
CA PHE A 63 11.98 -14.52 -9.18
C PHE A 63 13.01 -15.17 -10.11
N LEU A 64 12.58 -15.52 -11.32
CA LEU A 64 13.47 -15.88 -12.43
C LEU A 64 13.69 -14.67 -13.33
N THR A 65 14.78 -13.93 -13.11
CA THR A 65 15.13 -12.80 -13.98
C THR A 65 15.43 -13.31 -15.38
N PHE A 66 14.84 -12.66 -16.38
CA PHE A 66 14.87 -13.07 -17.80
C PHE A 66 14.39 -14.52 -18.05
N GLY A 67 13.64 -15.12 -17.12
CA GLY A 67 13.06 -16.45 -17.25
C GLY A 67 14.01 -17.61 -16.93
N PHE A 68 15.27 -17.36 -16.54
CA PHE A 68 16.22 -18.45 -16.27
C PHE A 68 17.14 -18.23 -15.07
N ALA A 69 17.34 -16.99 -14.61
CA ALA A 69 18.29 -16.71 -13.53
C ALA A 69 17.56 -16.47 -12.20
N PRO A 70 17.57 -17.44 -11.27
CA PRO A 70 17.13 -17.23 -9.89
C PRO A 70 17.73 -15.96 -9.31
N THR A 71 16.87 -15.00 -8.98
CA THR A 71 17.24 -13.73 -8.38
C THR A 71 16.43 -13.52 -7.13
N THR A 72 17.11 -13.20 -6.04
CA THR A 72 16.51 -12.82 -4.78
C THR A 72 16.92 -11.39 -4.47
N ALA A 73 15.96 -10.55 -4.08
CA ALA A 73 16.21 -9.18 -3.68
C ALA A 73 15.56 -8.88 -2.34
N THR A 74 16.29 -8.19 -1.47
CA THR A 74 15.76 -7.60 -0.23
C THR A 74 15.36 -6.16 -0.52
N LEU A 75 14.11 -5.82 -0.24
CA LEU A 75 13.48 -4.58 -0.67
C LEU A 75 12.87 -3.84 0.52
N VAL A 76 12.70 -2.53 0.39
CA VAL A 76 11.82 -1.71 1.24
C VAL A 76 10.99 -0.77 0.37
N LEU A 77 9.78 -0.46 0.82
CA LEU A 77 8.96 0.61 0.26
C LEU A 77 9.07 1.82 1.19
N GLU A 78 9.71 2.89 0.72
CA GLU A 78 9.91 4.14 1.44
C GLU A 78 8.81 5.14 1.05
N GLN A 79 8.17 5.78 2.01
CA GLN A 79 7.22 6.86 1.70
C GLN A 79 7.98 8.10 1.23
N ALA A 80 7.62 8.60 0.05
CA ALA A 80 8.16 9.85 -0.50
C ALA A 80 7.26 11.07 -0.18
N GLY A 81 6.15 10.85 0.51
CA GLY A 81 5.13 11.86 0.82
C GLY A 81 4.02 11.28 1.71
N PRO A 82 2.98 12.07 2.03
CA PRO A 82 1.90 11.62 2.91
C PRO A 82 1.09 10.49 2.27
N VAL A 83 0.62 9.53 3.09
CA VAL A 83 -0.52 8.70 2.69
C VAL A 83 -1.77 9.54 2.85
N VAL A 84 -2.61 9.58 1.83
CA VAL A 84 -3.92 10.22 1.88
C VAL A 84 -4.97 9.13 1.75
N VAL A 85 -5.90 9.08 2.70
CA VAL A 85 -7.06 8.19 2.69
C VAL A 85 -8.30 9.06 2.57
N GLU A 86 -9.11 8.82 1.55
CA GLU A 86 -10.37 9.53 1.35
C GLU A 86 -11.48 8.51 1.18
N SER A 87 -12.32 8.43 2.21
CA SER A 87 -13.51 7.61 2.24
C SER A 87 -14.73 8.47 1.95
N ASP A 88 -15.52 8.03 0.98
CA ASP A 88 -16.84 8.53 0.67
C ASP A 88 -17.86 7.45 1.08
N VAL A 89 -18.67 7.75 2.09
CA VAL A 89 -19.68 6.82 2.60
C VAL A 89 -21.06 7.35 2.27
N LEU A 90 -21.74 6.70 1.33
CA LEU A 90 -23.16 6.94 1.07
C LEU A 90 -23.97 6.43 2.27
N LEU A 91 -24.68 7.35 2.92
CA LEU A 91 -25.57 7.08 4.03
C LEU A 91 -26.97 6.78 3.49
N VAL A 92 -27.31 5.50 3.36
CA VAL A 92 -28.66 5.04 3.03
C VAL A 92 -29.16 4.11 4.13
N PHE A 93 -30.46 4.09 4.41
CA PHE A 93 -31.01 3.16 5.39
C PHE A 93 -31.56 1.92 4.66
N PRO A 94 -31.20 0.69 5.07
CA PRO A 94 -30.43 0.30 6.26
C PRO A 94 -28.90 0.15 6.06
N ASP A 95 -28.38 0.47 4.87
CA ASP A 95 -27.02 0.18 4.42
C ASP A 95 -26.14 1.42 4.25
N ASN A 96 -24.95 1.45 4.83
CA ASN A 96 -23.94 2.44 4.43
C ASN A 96 -22.98 1.82 3.41
N ILE A 97 -22.78 2.48 2.28
CA ILE A 97 -21.90 2.00 1.20
C ILE A 97 -20.65 2.86 1.19
N ALA A 98 -19.49 2.27 1.42
CA ALA A 98 -18.21 2.95 1.47
C ALA A 98 -17.40 2.71 0.19
N GLU A 99 -16.90 3.79 -0.39
CA GLU A 99 -15.85 3.77 -1.41
C GLU A 99 -14.66 4.58 -0.89
N THR A 100 -13.48 3.98 -0.82
CA THR A 100 -12.28 4.61 -0.27
C THR A 100 -11.12 4.54 -1.24
N TYR A 101 -10.49 5.68 -1.49
CA TYR A 101 -9.23 5.77 -2.20
C TYR A 101 -8.09 6.02 -1.22
N ILE A 102 -7.06 5.19 -1.30
CA ILE A 102 -5.78 5.39 -0.59
C ILE A 102 -4.72 5.75 -1.63
N ARG A 103 -4.08 6.89 -1.43
CA ARG A 103 -3.00 7.40 -2.28
C ARG A 103 -1.72 7.44 -1.48
N VAL A 104 -0.67 6.80 -1.98
CA VAL A 104 0.62 6.78 -1.30
C VAL A 104 1.78 6.85 -2.30
N PRO A 105 2.60 7.92 -2.26
CA PRO A 105 3.84 7.96 -3.02
C PRO A 105 4.88 7.06 -2.35
N LEU A 106 5.18 5.92 -2.97
CA LEU A 106 6.17 4.95 -2.49
C LEU A 106 7.35 4.88 -3.44
N VAL A 107 8.56 4.90 -2.90
CA VAL A 107 9.80 4.59 -3.62
C VAL A 107 10.22 3.18 -3.23
N LEU A 108 10.36 2.31 -4.22
CA LEU A 108 10.93 0.98 -4.05
C LEU A 108 12.46 1.10 -4.03
N ARG A 109 13.09 0.64 -2.95
CA ARG A 109 14.54 0.58 -2.78
C ARG A 109 15.01 -0.87 -2.65
N VAL A 110 16.09 -1.19 -3.34
CA VAL A 110 16.78 -2.48 -3.27
C VAL A 110 17.93 -2.35 -2.28
N LEU A 111 17.92 -3.19 -1.25
CA LEU A 111 18.94 -3.20 -0.20
C LEU A 111 20.05 -4.21 -0.47
N ASP A 112 19.68 -5.36 -1.02
CA ASP A 112 20.58 -6.47 -1.33
C ASP A 112 19.98 -7.27 -2.49
N ALA A 113 20.84 -7.86 -3.31
CA ALA A 113 20.43 -8.76 -4.38
C ALA A 113 21.38 -9.94 -4.51
N LYS A 114 20.85 -11.09 -4.93
CA LYS A 114 21.61 -12.29 -5.26
C LYS A 114 21.15 -12.82 -6.59
N VAL A 115 22.09 -13.15 -7.47
CA VAL A 115 21.84 -13.80 -8.76
C VAL A 115 22.49 -15.18 -8.72
N ASN A 116 21.70 -16.23 -8.90
CA ASN A 116 22.15 -17.62 -8.77
C ASN A 116 22.87 -17.92 -7.44
N GLY A 117 22.43 -17.27 -6.36
CA GLY A 117 23.05 -17.39 -5.03
C GLY A 117 24.28 -16.52 -4.82
N THR A 118 24.87 -15.94 -5.88
CA THR A 118 25.99 -15.02 -5.78
C THR A 118 25.49 -13.61 -5.45
N PRO A 119 26.04 -12.94 -4.41
CA PRO A 119 25.71 -11.56 -4.10
C PRO A 119 26.00 -10.62 -5.28
N LEU A 120 25.06 -9.73 -5.56
CA LEU A 120 25.20 -8.61 -6.47
C LEU A 120 25.14 -7.32 -5.64
N ASP A 121 26.24 -6.58 -5.62
CA ASP A 121 26.30 -5.31 -4.90
C ASP A 121 25.54 -4.23 -5.69
N VAL A 122 24.34 -3.92 -5.22
CA VAL A 122 23.49 -2.88 -5.82
C VAL A 122 23.84 -1.49 -5.33
N GLY A 123 24.74 -1.34 -4.37
CA GLY A 123 25.08 -0.06 -3.76
C GLY A 123 23.99 0.51 -2.84
N PRO A 124 24.32 1.56 -2.07
CA PRO A 124 23.45 2.05 -1.00
C PRO A 124 22.20 2.78 -1.53
N ASP A 125 22.24 3.34 -2.73
CA ASP A 125 21.22 4.26 -3.23
C ASP A 125 20.29 3.65 -4.29
N CYS A 126 20.36 2.32 -4.52
CA CYS A 126 19.60 1.65 -5.57
C CYS A 126 18.09 1.71 -5.32
N ARG A 127 17.38 2.51 -6.11
CA ARG A 127 15.95 2.74 -5.96
C ARG A 127 15.28 3.17 -7.26
N THR A 128 13.96 3.12 -7.25
CA THR A 128 13.13 3.74 -8.29
C THR A 128 13.38 5.25 -8.40
N ALA A 129 13.42 5.74 -9.63
CA ALA A 129 13.81 7.12 -9.94
C ALA A 129 12.75 8.15 -9.53
N THR A 130 11.48 7.75 -9.64
CA THR A 130 10.28 8.43 -9.14
C THR A 130 9.48 7.46 -8.28
N PRO A 131 8.47 7.93 -7.52
CA PRO A 131 7.54 7.03 -6.86
C PRO A 131 6.87 6.04 -7.82
N LEU A 132 6.38 4.94 -7.28
CA LEU A 132 5.46 4.04 -7.95
C LEU A 132 4.22 4.80 -8.42
N ALA A 133 3.72 4.47 -9.60
CA ALA A 133 2.60 5.18 -10.23
C ALA A 133 1.42 4.25 -10.50
N SER A 134 0.21 4.72 -10.25
CA SER A 134 -1.05 4.05 -10.58
C SER A 134 -1.89 4.91 -11.52
N PRO A 135 -2.85 4.31 -12.26
CA PRO A 135 -3.93 5.08 -12.85
C PRO A 135 -4.68 5.87 -11.78
N GLU A 136 -4.61 7.20 -11.84
CA GLU A 136 -5.31 8.10 -10.91
C GLU A 136 -6.65 8.52 -11.50
N PRO A 137 -7.79 8.25 -10.82
CA PRO A 137 -9.11 8.66 -11.32
C PRO A 137 -9.33 10.17 -11.33
N GLN A 138 -8.60 10.94 -10.51
CA GLN A 138 -8.76 12.40 -10.39
C GLN A 138 -7.40 13.13 -10.53
N PRO A 139 -6.72 13.06 -11.69
CA PRO A 139 -5.34 13.51 -11.84
C PRO A 139 -5.17 15.04 -11.70
N ALA A 140 -6.23 15.81 -11.96
CA ALA A 140 -6.22 17.26 -11.73
C ALA A 140 -6.20 17.62 -10.23
N LYS A 141 -6.80 16.78 -9.37
CA LYS A 141 -6.85 16.98 -7.92
C LYS A 141 -5.65 16.35 -7.22
N TYR A 142 -5.15 15.22 -7.72
CA TYR A 142 -4.00 14.51 -7.19
C TYR A 142 -2.92 14.37 -8.27
N PRO A 143 -2.14 15.42 -8.53
CA PRO A 143 -1.04 15.35 -9.47
C PRO A 143 0.15 14.59 -8.86
N GLY A 144 0.98 13.99 -9.73
CA GLY A 144 2.21 13.30 -9.34
C GLY A 144 2.10 11.78 -9.37
N ASP A 145 3.24 11.12 -9.17
CA ASP A 145 3.32 9.65 -9.10
C ASP A 145 2.98 9.17 -7.69
N HIS A 146 1.98 8.30 -7.58
CA HIS A 146 1.63 7.60 -6.36
C HIS A 146 0.91 6.29 -6.66
N LEU A 147 0.98 5.35 -5.71
CA LEU A 147 0.13 4.17 -5.69
C LEU A 147 -1.30 4.58 -5.31
N VAL A 148 -2.28 4.07 -6.05
CA VAL A 148 -3.71 4.20 -5.74
C VAL A 148 -4.25 2.81 -5.38
N LEU A 149 -4.87 2.70 -4.21
CA LEU A 149 -5.64 1.53 -3.80
C LEU A 149 -7.11 1.92 -3.60
N LEU A 150 -8.00 1.06 -4.05
CA LEU A 150 -9.45 1.17 -3.91
C LEU A 150 -9.96 0.16 -2.90
N GLY A 151 -10.72 0.63 -1.94
CA GLY A 151 -11.51 -0.18 -1.02
C GLY A 151 -12.99 0.08 -1.26
N LYS A 152 -13.78 -0.99 -1.37
CA LYS A 152 -15.25 -0.91 -1.40
C LYS A 152 -15.80 -1.74 -0.26
N GLY A 153 -16.79 -1.22 0.45
CA GLY A 153 -17.39 -1.92 1.56
C GLY A 153 -18.82 -1.51 1.82
N GLN A 154 -19.48 -2.27 2.68
CA GLN A 154 -20.86 -2.06 3.09
C GLN A 154 -20.98 -2.32 4.59
N LEU A 155 -21.67 -1.43 5.29
CA LEU A 155 -22.08 -1.61 6.68
C LEU A 155 -23.60 -1.72 6.72
N LEU A 156 -24.10 -2.93 6.95
CA LEU A 156 -25.50 -3.15 7.23
C LEU A 156 -25.73 -2.97 8.74
N ASN A 157 -26.78 -2.23 9.10
CA ASN A 157 -27.10 -1.99 10.50
C ASN A 157 -27.29 -3.31 11.28
N GLY A 158 -26.55 -3.47 12.39
CA GLY A 158 -26.61 -4.66 13.24
C GLY A 158 -25.74 -5.84 12.78
N THR A 159 -24.90 -5.68 11.75
CA THR A 159 -23.95 -6.71 11.31
C THR A 159 -22.51 -6.18 11.24
N ASP A 160 -21.56 -7.10 11.09
CA ASP A 160 -20.19 -6.73 10.75
C ASP A 160 -20.12 -6.10 9.35
N ALA A 161 -19.12 -5.24 9.14
CA ALA A 161 -18.83 -4.66 7.84
C ALA A 161 -18.35 -5.72 6.84
N THR A 162 -18.75 -5.59 5.58
CA THR A 162 -18.23 -6.39 4.46
C THR A 162 -17.36 -5.54 3.55
N GLY A 163 -16.32 -6.12 2.97
CA GLY A 163 -15.36 -5.40 2.14
C GLY A 163 -14.45 -4.48 2.97
N TYR A 164 -14.03 -3.36 2.39
CA TYR A 164 -13.17 -2.38 3.04
C TYR A 164 -13.98 -1.23 3.62
N VAL A 165 -13.78 -0.99 4.91
CA VAL A 165 -14.21 0.22 5.62
C VAL A 165 -13.02 0.69 6.43
N LEU A 166 -12.79 2.01 6.48
CA LEU A 166 -11.61 2.59 7.13
C LEU A 166 -11.39 2.06 8.56
N THR A 167 -12.47 1.96 9.34
CA THR A 167 -12.41 1.56 10.75
C THR A 167 -12.13 0.07 10.93
N SER A 168 -12.85 -0.81 10.23
CA SER A 168 -12.71 -2.27 10.37
C SER A 168 -11.59 -2.88 9.50
N GLY A 169 -11.05 -2.12 8.54
CA GLY A 169 -10.12 -2.63 7.54
C GLY A 169 -10.84 -3.40 6.43
N GLY A 170 -10.12 -4.30 5.78
CA GLY A 170 -10.60 -5.11 4.66
C GLY A 170 -9.68 -5.11 3.44
N PRO A 171 -10.15 -5.68 2.31
CA PRO A 171 -9.37 -5.80 1.08
C PRO A 171 -9.30 -4.47 0.30
N LEU A 172 -8.10 -4.16 -0.16
CA LEU A 172 -7.76 -3.03 -1.01
C LEU A 172 -7.12 -3.55 -2.29
N THR A 173 -7.50 -2.99 -3.43
CA THR A 173 -6.96 -3.41 -4.73
C THR A 173 -6.45 -2.22 -5.53
N GLY A 174 -5.43 -2.46 -6.36
CA GLY A 174 -4.90 -1.44 -7.24
C GLY A 174 -4.05 -2.03 -8.36
N GLU A 175 -3.55 -1.14 -9.21
CA GLU A 175 -2.54 -1.47 -10.21
C GLU A 175 -1.38 -0.49 -10.08
N VAL A 176 -0.16 -0.98 -10.21
CA VAL A 176 1.05 -0.19 -10.07
C VAL A 176 2.03 -0.41 -11.21
N THR A 177 2.64 0.69 -11.62
CA THR A 177 3.77 0.75 -12.53
C THR A 177 5.05 0.96 -11.71
N VAL A 178 6.01 0.08 -11.91
CA VAL A 178 7.35 0.24 -11.35
C VAL A 178 8.17 1.07 -12.35
N PRO A 179 8.61 2.30 -11.99
CA PRO A 179 9.39 3.14 -12.89
C PRO A 179 10.85 2.65 -12.98
N ALA A 180 11.66 3.36 -13.76
CA ALA A 180 13.09 3.05 -13.90
C ALA A 180 13.85 3.17 -12.58
N PHE A 181 14.97 2.46 -12.48
CA PHE A 181 15.89 2.52 -11.33
C PHE A 181 17.01 3.54 -11.57
N LYS A 182 17.55 4.05 -10.47
CA LYS A 182 18.72 4.93 -10.42
C LYS A 182 19.58 4.63 -9.19
N GLY A 183 20.86 4.98 -9.27
CA GLY A 183 21.78 4.89 -8.15
C GLY A 183 22.18 3.45 -7.80
N CYS A 184 22.03 2.52 -8.74
CA CYS A 184 22.36 1.11 -8.56
C CYS A 184 23.78 0.81 -9.08
N GLY A 185 24.55 0.07 -8.28
CA GLY A 185 25.93 -0.36 -8.54
C GLY A 185 26.95 0.29 -7.61
N THR A 186 28.18 -0.25 -7.61
CA THR A 186 29.32 0.27 -6.84
C THR A 186 30.59 0.24 -7.68
N GLY A 187 31.67 0.89 -7.22
CA GLY A 187 32.99 0.79 -7.86
C GLY A 187 33.07 1.30 -9.31
N GLY A 188 32.12 2.14 -9.75
CA GLY A 188 32.04 2.63 -11.14
C GLY A 188 31.16 1.79 -12.07
N GLU A 189 30.62 0.66 -11.60
CA GLU A 189 29.58 -0.08 -12.29
C GLU A 189 28.23 0.64 -12.19
N ASN A 190 27.47 0.66 -13.29
CA ASN A 190 26.11 1.18 -13.31
C ASN A 190 25.13 0.06 -13.64
N LEU A 191 24.30 -0.30 -12.65
CA LEU A 191 23.30 -1.36 -12.74
C LEU A 191 21.88 -0.82 -13.00
N ASP A 192 21.69 0.49 -13.16
CA ASP A 192 20.38 1.14 -13.31
C ASP A 192 19.57 0.52 -14.45
N ARG A 193 20.22 0.36 -15.61
CA ARG A 193 19.59 -0.22 -16.81
C ARG A 193 19.28 -1.70 -16.64
N LEU A 194 20.12 -2.45 -15.92
CA LEU A 194 19.90 -3.87 -15.67
C LEU A 194 18.66 -4.07 -14.80
N LEU A 195 18.57 -3.33 -13.68
CA LEU A 195 17.44 -3.40 -12.75
C LEU A 195 16.15 -2.91 -13.43
N THR A 196 16.23 -1.82 -14.18
CA THR A 196 15.11 -1.32 -14.99
C THR A 196 14.65 -2.36 -16.02
N ALA A 197 15.58 -3.01 -16.71
CA ALA A 197 15.27 -4.05 -17.69
C ALA A 197 14.71 -5.32 -17.03
N ALA A 198 15.01 -5.60 -15.77
CA ALA A 198 14.51 -6.77 -15.07
C ALA A 198 13.06 -6.61 -14.57
N ILE A 199 12.76 -5.50 -13.88
CA ILE A 199 11.51 -5.39 -13.10
C ILE A 199 10.60 -4.22 -13.44
N SER A 200 11.11 -3.16 -14.07
CA SER A 200 10.27 -1.98 -14.38
C SER A 200 9.23 -2.28 -15.46
N GLY A 201 8.04 -1.70 -15.27
CA GLY A 201 6.92 -1.81 -16.19
C GLY A 201 5.54 -1.68 -15.52
N PRO A 202 4.48 -1.50 -16.31
CA PRO A 202 3.08 -1.39 -15.83
C PRO A 202 2.42 -2.76 -15.66
N GLY A 203 1.19 -2.77 -15.15
CA GLY A 203 0.34 -3.96 -15.06
C GLY A 203 0.63 -4.85 -13.86
N ASN A 204 1.17 -4.29 -12.77
CA ASN A 204 1.32 -5.03 -11.53
C ASN A 204 0.08 -4.81 -10.65
N HIS A 205 -0.78 -5.80 -10.53
CA HIS A 205 -1.91 -5.80 -9.62
C HIS A 205 -1.46 -5.97 -8.17
N VAL A 206 -1.99 -5.12 -7.31
CA VAL A 206 -1.80 -5.15 -5.87
C VAL A 206 -3.12 -5.57 -5.22
N ARG A 207 -3.05 -6.56 -4.33
CA ARG A 207 -4.13 -6.91 -3.40
C ARG A 207 -3.58 -6.87 -1.99
N GLN A 208 -4.09 -5.94 -1.20
CA GLN A 208 -3.68 -5.70 0.16
C GLN A 208 -4.85 -5.94 1.11
N VAL A 209 -4.57 -6.43 2.30
CA VAL A 209 -5.51 -6.52 3.41
C VAL A 209 -5.05 -5.55 4.50
N GLN A 210 -5.94 -4.62 4.85
CA GLN A 210 -5.79 -3.81 6.05
C GLN A 210 -6.51 -4.50 7.20
N GLY A 211 -5.87 -4.55 8.38
CA GLY A 211 -6.55 -4.97 9.60
C GLY A 211 -7.40 -3.84 10.17
N GLN A 212 -8.11 -4.13 11.24
CA GLN A 212 -8.87 -3.13 11.97
C GLN A 212 -7.97 -1.98 12.45
N THR A 213 -8.50 -0.75 12.42
CA THR A 213 -7.86 0.41 13.05
C THR A 213 -8.28 0.52 14.51
N CYS A 214 -7.33 0.89 15.37
CA CYS A 214 -7.54 1.04 16.80
C CYS A 214 -7.56 2.53 17.17
N ALA A 215 -8.76 3.11 17.15
CA ALA A 215 -8.96 4.55 17.31
C ALA A 215 -8.81 4.99 18.77
N VAL A 216 -8.28 6.20 18.96
CA VAL A 216 -8.03 6.83 20.28
C VAL A 216 -9.33 7.36 20.92
N GLY A 217 -10.37 7.61 20.13
CA GLY A 217 -11.64 8.22 20.58
C GLY A 217 -12.74 7.24 20.99
N VAL A 218 -12.44 5.94 21.06
CA VAL A 218 -13.37 4.94 21.60
C VAL A 218 -12.91 4.64 23.03
N GLU A 219 -13.64 5.14 24.04
CA GLU A 219 -13.26 5.09 25.46
C GLU A 219 -13.06 3.65 25.98
N VAL A 220 -13.71 2.68 25.34
CA VAL A 220 -13.49 1.26 25.57
C VAL A 220 -12.96 0.70 24.25
N PRO A 221 -11.72 0.18 24.18
CA PRO A 221 -11.33 -0.63 23.04
C PRO A 221 -12.41 -1.68 22.88
N THR A 222 -13.08 -1.77 21.73
CA THR A 222 -14.11 -2.80 21.51
C THR A 222 -13.50 -4.13 21.92
N GLU A 223 -14.04 -4.76 22.96
CA GLU A 223 -13.39 -5.87 23.65
C GLU A 223 -13.02 -6.96 22.63
N GLY A 224 -11.73 -7.34 22.59
CA GLY A 224 -11.22 -8.34 21.65
C GLY A 224 -10.77 -7.82 20.27
N GLN A 225 -10.90 -6.52 19.97
CA GLN A 225 -10.46 -5.96 18.68
C GLN A 225 -9.10 -5.24 18.72
N CYS A 226 -8.76 -4.61 19.85
CA CYS A 226 -7.53 -3.85 20.03
C CYS A 226 -6.84 -4.19 21.35
N THR A 227 -5.51 -4.19 21.35
CA THR A 227 -4.68 -4.33 22.55
C THR A 227 -4.68 -3.04 23.39
N GLU A 228 -4.21 -3.11 24.64
CA GLU A 228 -4.10 -1.94 25.53
C GLU A 228 -3.21 -0.82 24.94
N ASP A 229 -2.16 -1.18 24.20
CA ASP A 229 -1.27 -0.25 23.48
C ASP A 229 -1.83 0.15 22.10
N ARG A 230 -3.13 -0.08 21.86
CA ARG A 230 -3.89 0.32 20.65
C ARG A 230 -3.32 -0.28 19.37
N GLN A 231 -2.86 -1.52 19.43
CA GLN A 231 -2.54 -2.31 18.25
C GLN A 231 -3.73 -3.20 17.87
N PRO A 232 -3.90 -3.51 16.58
CA PRO A 232 -4.93 -4.46 16.15
C PRO A 232 -4.65 -5.84 16.74
N TYR A 233 -5.65 -6.45 17.39
CA TYR A 233 -5.51 -7.81 17.95
C TYR A 233 -5.33 -8.85 16.84
N VAL A 234 -6.06 -8.69 15.75
CA VAL A 234 -5.97 -9.53 14.56
C VAL A 234 -5.02 -8.90 13.55
N VAL A 235 -3.83 -9.51 13.42
CA VAL A 235 -2.89 -9.16 12.35
C VAL A 235 -3.44 -9.68 11.01
N PRO A 236 -3.61 -8.81 10.00
CA PRO A 236 -4.13 -9.23 8.71
C PRO A 236 -3.18 -10.25 8.05
N LYS A 237 -3.75 -11.18 7.29
CA LYS A 237 -3.01 -12.16 6.47
C LYS A 237 -3.11 -11.77 5.00
N PRO A 238 -2.06 -12.02 4.21
CA PRO A 238 -2.09 -11.69 2.79
C PRO A 238 -3.00 -12.69 2.05
N GLU A 239 -3.85 -12.17 1.17
CA GLU A 239 -4.77 -12.96 0.35
C GLU A 239 -4.38 -12.89 -1.13
N ARG A 240 -4.53 -14.01 -1.84
CA ARG A 240 -4.30 -14.09 -3.29
C ARG A 240 -5.56 -13.66 -4.04
#